data_AF-A0AAW7PNB3-F1
#
_entry.id   AF-A0AAW7PNB3-F1
#
_cell.length_a   1.000
_cell.length_b   1.000
_cell.length_c   1.000
_cell.angle_alpha   90.00
_cell.angle_beta   90.00
_cell.angle_gamma   90.00
#
_symmetry.space_group_name_H-M   'P 1'
#
loop_
_entity.id
_entity.type
_entity.pdbx_description
1 polymer ?
#
loop_
_entity_poly.entity_id
_entity_poly.type
_entity_poly.pdbx_seq_one_letter_code
_entity_poly.pdbx_strand_id
1 'polypeptide(L)'
;MAKKTKKTEEITKKFGDERRKALDDALKNIEKDFGKGAVMRLGERAEQKVQVMSSGSLALDIALGAGGYPKGRIIEIYGPESSGKTTVALHAVAQTQKEGGIAAFIDAEHALDPAYAAALGVNIDELLLSQPDSGEQGLEIAGKLIDSGAVDLVVVDSVAALVPRAEIDGDIGDSHVGLQARMMSQAMRKLSASINKTKTIAIFINQLREKVGIMFGNPETTPGGRALKFYASVRLDVRGNTQIKGTGDKKDQNVGKETKIKVVKNKVAPPFKEAFVEIMYGEGISQTGELVKIASDLGIIQKAGAWFSYNGEKIGQGSENAKKYLADHPEIFEEIDHKVRVHYGLIEPDEEDIVEEAQVEETSDELVLDLDSTIEIEE
;
A
#
# COMPACT_ATOMS: atom_id res chain seq x y z
N MET A 1 13.52 27.89 -9.95
CA MET A 1 14.19 28.50 -8.77
C MET A 1 13.55 29.86 -8.47
N ALA A 2 13.61 30.35 -7.22
CA ALA A 2 13.12 31.67 -6.73
C ALA A 2 11.63 31.82 -6.31
N LYS A 3 11.27 31.25 -5.14
CA LYS A 3 10.13 31.75 -4.33
C LYS A 3 10.30 31.62 -2.80
N LYS A 4 11.38 30.96 -2.31
CA LYS A 4 11.60 30.65 -0.89
C LYS A 4 12.16 31.82 -0.04
N THR A 5 12.78 32.83 -0.63
CA THR A 5 13.48 33.88 0.12
C THR A 5 12.57 34.94 0.75
N LYS A 6 11.43 35.26 0.10
CA LYS A 6 10.57 36.40 0.50
C LYS A 6 9.91 36.29 1.89
N LYS A 7 9.57 35.08 2.36
CA LYS A 7 8.86 34.90 3.65
C LYS A 7 9.79 34.91 4.88
N THR A 8 11.05 34.51 4.72
CA THR A 8 12.01 34.45 5.84
C THR A 8 12.49 35.86 6.22
N GLU A 9 12.55 36.77 5.25
CA GLU A 9 12.90 38.19 5.41
C GLU A 9 11.82 39.00 6.14
N GLU A 10 10.54 38.67 5.95
CA GLU A 10 9.42 39.33 6.65
C GLU A 10 9.36 38.98 8.15
N ILE A 11 9.74 37.76 8.53
CA ILE A 11 9.81 37.33 9.93
C ILE A 11 10.99 38.01 10.65
N THR A 12 12.12 38.19 9.97
CA THR A 12 13.30 38.88 10.52
C THR A 12 13.01 40.37 10.78
N LYS A 13 12.22 41.02 9.93
CA LYS A 13 11.76 42.40 10.12
C LYS A 13 10.90 42.60 11.38
N LYS A 14 10.24 41.55 11.89
CA LYS A 14 9.29 41.63 13.01
C LYS A 14 9.89 41.29 14.38
N PHE A 15 11.05 40.63 14.44
CA PHE A 15 11.61 40.09 15.70
C PHE A 15 13.12 40.34 15.93
N GLY A 16 13.80 41.09 15.05
CA GLY A 16 15.17 41.59 15.27
C GLY A 16 16.29 40.56 15.04
N ASP A 17 17.48 41.06 14.68
CA ASP A 17 18.66 40.25 14.36
C ASP A 17 19.19 39.45 15.56
N GLU A 18 19.00 39.94 16.79
CA GLU A 18 19.41 39.24 18.02
C GLU A 18 18.64 37.93 18.23
N ARG A 19 17.33 37.92 17.95
CA ARG A 19 16.52 36.70 18.07
C ARG A 19 16.92 35.66 17.03
N ARG A 20 17.31 36.10 15.83
CA ARG A 20 17.82 35.21 14.78
C ARG A 20 19.15 34.59 15.20
N LYS A 21 20.08 35.40 15.72
CA LYS A 21 21.38 34.92 16.21
C LYS A 21 21.20 33.90 17.35
N ALA A 22 20.36 34.21 18.34
CA ALA A 22 20.06 33.28 19.43
C ALA A 22 19.43 31.97 18.95
N LEU A 23 18.54 32.03 17.94
CA LEU A 23 17.96 30.85 17.31
C LEU A 23 19.03 30.03 16.57
N ASP A 24 19.88 30.67 15.77
CA ASP A 24 20.91 29.98 15.00
C ASP A 24 21.97 29.34 15.92
N ASP A 25 22.31 29.98 17.04
CA ASP A 25 23.20 29.41 18.06
C ASP A 25 22.53 28.22 18.78
N ALA A 26 21.24 28.32 19.10
CA ALA A 26 20.47 27.20 19.66
C ALA A 26 20.39 26.02 18.69
N LEU A 27 20.14 26.26 17.39
CA LEU A 27 20.14 25.22 16.36
C LEU A 27 21.49 24.53 16.25
N LYS A 28 22.61 25.28 16.25
CA LYS A 28 23.97 24.73 16.24
C LYS A 28 24.27 23.88 17.48
N ASN A 29 23.86 24.33 18.66
CA ASN A 29 24.04 23.56 19.90
C ASN A 29 23.23 22.25 19.85
N ILE A 30 21.98 22.31 19.38
CA ILE A 30 21.16 21.10 19.20
C ILE A 30 21.81 20.14 18.19
N GLU A 31 22.32 20.62 17.05
CA GLU A 31 23.04 19.76 16.09
C GLU A 31 24.35 19.18 16.64
N LYS A 32 25.05 19.93 17.50
CA LYS A 32 26.26 19.46 18.17
C LYS A 32 25.96 18.35 19.18
N ASP A 33 24.89 18.52 19.96
CA ASP A 33 24.53 17.61 21.05
C ASP A 33 23.81 16.36 20.53
N PHE A 34 23.00 16.48 19.47
CA PHE A 34 22.11 15.42 18.99
C PHE A 34 22.40 14.96 17.55
N GLY A 35 23.40 15.54 16.89
CA GLY A 35 23.83 15.19 15.53
C GLY A 35 23.17 16.03 14.43
N LYS A 36 23.77 15.99 13.23
CA LYS A 36 23.26 16.70 12.05
C LYS A 36 21.82 16.26 11.73
N GLY A 37 20.94 17.23 11.51
CA GLY A 37 19.53 16.98 11.20
C GLY A 37 18.64 16.66 12.40
N ALA A 38 19.13 16.79 13.64
CA ALA A 38 18.30 16.69 14.85
C ALA A 38 17.20 17.76 14.91
N VAL A 39 17.46 18.94 14.33
CA VAL A 39 16.49 20.01 14.15
C VAL A 39 16.74 20.69 12.80
N MET A 40 15.68 20.90 12.02
CA MET A 40 15.75 21.53 10.70
C MET A 40 14.46 22.31 10.44
N ARG A 41 14.50 23.32 9.57
CA ARG A 41 13.26 24.01 9.18
C ARG A 41 12.46 23.08 8.26
N LEU A 42 11.14 23.01 8.47
CA LEU A 42 10.29 22.13 7.68
C LEU A 42 10.37 22.39 6.16
N GLY A 43 10.55 23.65 5.75
CA GLY A 43 10.71 24.04 4.35
C GLY A 43 12.13 23.88 3.77
N GLU A 44 13.11 23.53 4.60
CA GLU A 44 14.48 23.16 4.16
C GLU A 44 14.59 21.67 3.81
N ARG A 45 13.62 20.85 4.24
CA ARG A 45 13.38 19.59 3.52
C ARG A 45 13.06 19.99 2.07
N ALA A 46 13.94 19.60 1.13
CA ALA A 46 13.49 19.40 -0.24
C ALA A 46 12.17 18.63 -0.18
N GLU A 47 11.22 18.91 -1.07
CA GLU A 47 9.95 18.16 -1.15
C GLU A 47 10.29 16.67 -1.32
N GLN A 48 10.52 15.97 -0.21
CA GLN A 48 10.83 14.56 -0.21
C GLN A 48 9.49 13.89 -0.43
N LYS A 49 9.17 13.65 -1.72
CA LYS A 49 8.15 12.66 -2.09
C LYS A 49 8.40 11.45 -1.21
N VAL A 50 7.36 11.03 -0.48
CA VAL A 50 7.47 9.88 0.41
C VAL A 50 7.86 8.68 -0.46
N GLN A 51 9.02 8.08 -0.21
CA GLN A 51 9.42 6.89 -0.93
C GLN A 51 8.43 5.77 -0.64
N VAL A 52 7.97 5.09 -1.68
CA VAL A 52 7.01 3.99 -1.60
C VAL A 52 7.60 2.72 -2.22
N MET A 53 6.94 1.59 -1.98
CA MET A 53 7.14 0.29 -2.63
C MET A 53 5.77 -0.19 -3.10
N SER A 54 5.67 -0.71 -4.34
CA SER A 54 4.38 -1.13 -4.89
C SER A 54 3.72 -2.20 -4.03
N SER A 55 2.41 -2.12 -3.84
CA SER A 55 1.67 -3.14 -3.10
C SER A 55 1.49 -4.45 -3.86
N GLY A 56 1.86 -4.50 -5.15
CA GLY A 56 1.60 -5.63 -6.06
C GLY A 56 0.20 -5.58 -6.70
N SER A 57 -0.62 -4.60 -6.31
CA SER A 57 -1.96 -4.33 -6.81
C SER A 57 -2.05 -2.89 -7.28
N LEU A 58 -2.36 -2.69 -8.57
CA LEU A 58 -2.50 -1.35 -9.15
C LEU A 58 -3.66 -0.59 -8.49
N ALA A 59 -4.78 -1.27 -8.24
CA ALA A 59 -5.93 -0.66 -7.58
C ALA A 59 -5.57 -0.17 -6.16
N LEU A 60 -4.78 -0.97 -5.42
CA LEU A 60 -4.34 -0.61 -4.09
C LEU A 60 -3.30 0.52 -4.10
N ASP A 61 -2.38 0.55 -5.05
CA ASP A 61 -1.41 1.64 -5.20
C ASP A 61 -2.11 2.99 -5.46
N ILE A 62 -3.14 2.99 -6.32
CA ILE A 62 -4.02 4.14 -6.58
C ILE A 62 -4.80 4.55 -5.31
N ALA A 63 -5.36 3.57 -4.58
CA ALA A 63 -6.10 3.82 -3.35
C ALA A 63 -5.20 4.35 -2.22
N LEU A 64 -3.93 3.92 -2.16
CA LEU A 64 -2.94 4.45 -1.23
C LEU A 64 -2.55 5.89 -1.57
N GLY A 65 -2.71 6.30 -2.84
CA GLY A 65 -2.55 7.67 -3.34
C GLY A 65 -1.11 8.16 -3.41
N ALA A 66 -0.19 7.54 -2.67
CA ALA A 66 1.24 7.74 -2.79
C ALA A 66 1.89 6.75 -3.79
N GLY A 67 1.12 5.85 -4.39
CA GLY A 67 1.61 4.83 -5.33
C GLY A 67 2.18 3.57 -4.68
N GLY A 68 1.91 3.34 -3.40
CA GLY A 68 2.34 2.12 -2.71
C GLY A 68 2.51 2.28 -1.21
N TYR A 69 3.14 1.28 -0.58
CA TYR A 69 3.44 1.27 0.84
C TYR A 69 4.57 2.25 1.17
N PRO A 70 4.37 3.20 2.10
CA PRO A 70 5.40 4.19 2.41
C PRO A 70 6.58 3.58 3.18
N LYS A 71 7.80 3.74 2.65
CA LYS A 71 9.05 3.29 3.26
C LYS A 71 9.26 3.95 4.63
N GLY A 72 9.80 3.17 5.56
CA GLY A 72 10.07 3.60 6.93
C GLY A 72 8.83 3.88 7.76
N ARG A 73 7.74 3.13 7.52
CA ARG A 73 6.46 3.25 8.23
C ARG A 73 5.90 1.89 8.61
N ILE A 74 4.98 1.93 9.57
CA ILE A 74 4.16 0.79 9.99
C ILE A 74 2.85 0.79 9.20
N ILE A 75 2.45 -0.37 8.71
CA ILE A 75 1.17 -0.64 8.05
C ILE A 75 0.47 -1.73 8.84
N GLU A 76 -0.83 -1.57 9.08
CA GLU A 76 -1.67 -2.63 9.64
C GLU A 76 -2.64 -3.12 8.55
N ILE A 77 -2.65 -4.43 8.28
CA ILE A 77 -3.61 -5.08 7.39
C ILE A 77 -4.51 -5.95 8.27
N TYR A 78 -5.79 -5.62 8.33
CA TYR A 78 -6.72 -6.34 9.19
C TYR A 78 -8.03 -6.68 8.46
N GLY A 79 -8.76 -7.64 9.00
CA GLY A 79 -10.00 -8.10 8.38
C GLY A 79 -10.42 -9.50 8.87
N PRO A 80 -11.54 -10.02 8.38
CA PRO A 80 -12.01 -11.36 8.70
C PRO A 80 -11.01 -12.47 8.33
N GLU A 81 -11.23 -13.67 8.81
CA GLU A 81 -10.54 -14.86 8.32
C GLU A 81 -10.81 -15.05 6.81
N SER A 82 -9.82 -15.61 6.09
CA SER A 82 -9.92 -15.88 4.66
C SER A 82 -10.35 -14.65 3.81
N SER A 83 -10.02 -13.44 4.28
CA SER A 83 -10.32 -12.20 3.56
C SER A 83 -9.23 -11.82 2.55
N GLY A 84 -8.06 -12.46 2.58
CA GLY A 84 -6.92 -12.16 1.69
C GLY A 84 -5.80 -11.35 2.34
N LYS A 85 -5.78 -11.18 3.67
CA LYS A 85 -4.74 -10.38 4.37
C LYS A 85 -3.32 -10.87 4.08
N THR A 86 -3.07 -12.17 4.26
CA THR A 86 -1.77 -12.78 4.00
C THR A 86 -1.42 -12.74 2.52
N THR A 87 -2.39 -12.95 1.62
CA THR A 87 -2.21 -12.74 0.16
C THR A 87 -1.70 -11.33 -0.14
N VAL A 88 -2.36 -10.29 0.38
CA VAL A 88 -1.94 -8.89 0.17
C VAL A 88 -0.53 -8.64 0.71
N ALA A 89 -0.18 -9.22 1.88
CA ALA A 89 1.16 -9.08 2.43
C ALA A 89 2.22 -9.84 1.62
N LEU A 90 1.90 -11.02 1.08
CA LEU A 90 2.80 -11.80 0.22
C LEU A 90 3.05 -11.12 -1.13
N HIS A 91 2.06 -10.41 -1.67
CA HIS A 91 2.27 -9.54 -2.82
C HIS A 91 3.27 -8.43 -2.52
N ALA A 92 3.20 -7.81 -1.34
CA ALA A 92 4.19 -6.83 -0.88
C ALA A 92 5.61 -7.44 -0.77
N VAL A 93 5.71 -8.69 -0.30
CA VAL A 93 6.97 -9.45 -0.24
C VAL A 93 7.52 -9.69 -1.63
N ALA A 94 6.70 -10.22 -2.55
CA ALA A 94 7.09 -10.47 -3.93
C ALA A 94 7.58 -9.20 -4.63
N GLN A 95 6.89 -8.06 -4.47
CA GLN A 95 7.33 -6.78 -5.03
C GLN A 95 8.64 -6.29 -4.42
N THR A 96 8.81 -6.44 -3.10
CA THR A 96 10.08 -6.07 -2.43
C THR A 96 11.24 -6.85 -3.01
N GLN A 97 11.09 -8.16 -3.20
CA GLN A 97 12.13 -9.02 -3.78
C GLN A 97 12.36 -8.71 -5.27
N LYS A 98 11.31 -8.43 -6.03
CA LYS A 98 11.42 -8.01 -7.44
C LYS A 98 12.23 -6.72 -7.61
N GLU A 99 12.13 -5.79 -6.67
CA GLU A 99 12.95 -4.57 -6.61
C GLU A 99 14.39 -4.81 -6.07
N GLY A 100 14.77 -6.06 -5.80
CA GLY A 100 16.07 -6.44 -5.24
C GLY A 100 16.22 -6.20 -3.73
N GLY A 101 15.12 -5.92 -3.04
CA GLY A 101 15.09 -5.71 -1.59
C GLY A 101 14.97 -7.00 -0.79
N ILE A 102 15.34 -6.93 0.49
CA ILE A 102 15.29 -8.08 1.40
C ILE A 102 13.98 -8.05 2.20
N ALA A 103 13.24 -9.15 2.17
CA ALA A 103 12.01 -9.34 2.93
C ALA A 103 12.19 -10.36 4.05
N ALA A 104 11.51 -10.11 5.18
CA ALA A 104 11.40 -11.04 6.28
C ALA A 104 9.94 -11.26 6.68
N PHE A 105 9.62 -12.48 7.09
CA PHE A 105 8.30 -12.91 7.49
C PHE A 105 8.36 -13.55 8.87
N ILE A 106 7.69 -12.94 9.84
CA ILE A 106 7.51 -13.45 11.19
C ILE A 106 6.16 -14.16 11.24
N ASP A 107 6.18 -15.47 11.04
CA ASP A 107 5.00 -16.35 11.00
C ASP A 107 4.68 -16.85 12.41
N ALA A 108 3.98 -16.01 13.17
CA ALA A 108 3.45 -16.36 14.49
C ALA A 108 2.20 -17.25 14.41
N GLU A 109 1.50 -17.30 13.26
CA GLU A 109 0.37 -18.21 13.05
C GLU A 109 0.81 -19.64 12.66
N HIS A 110 2.09 -19.85 12.32
CA HIS A 110 2.63 -21.12 11.82
C HIS A 110 1.83 -21.68 10.63
N ALA A 111 1.35 -20.79 9.76
CA ALA A 111 0.38 -21.09 8.72
C ALA A 111 0.83 -20.67 7.31
N LEU A 112 2.06 -20.19 7.15
CA LEU A 112 2.57 -19.81 5.83
C LEU A 112 2.82 -21.07 4.97
N ASP A 113 2.15 -21.13 3.82
CA ASP A 113 2.36 -22.16 2.79
C ASP A 113 3.43 -21.70 1.77
N PRO A 114 4.62 -22.34 1.72
CA PRO A 114 5.67 -21.97 0.77
C PRO A 114 5.26 -22.14 -0.70
N ALA A 115 4.44 -23.14 -1.02
CA ALA A 115 4.01 -23.39 -2.40
C ALA A 115 3.07 -22.28 -2.88
N TYR A 116 2.15 -21.85 -2.01
CA TYR A 116 1.29 -20.71 -2.29
C TYR A 116 2.10 -19.41 -2.41
N ALA A 117 3.03 -19.15 -1.49
CA ALA A 117 3.89 -17.97 -1.56
C ALA A 117 4.71 -17.93 -2.86
N ALA A 118 5.29 -19.06 -3.28
CA ALA A 118 6.02 -19.16 -4.54
C ALA A 118 5.13 -18.85 -5.75
N ALA A 119 3.89 -19.34 -5.75
CA ALA A 119 2.93 -19.07 -6.82
C ALA A 119 2.53 -17.58 -6.91
N LEU A 120 2.63 -16.84 -5.80
CA LEU A 120 2.44 -15.39 -5.74
C LEU A 120 3.69 -14.59 -6.17
N GLY A 121 4.77 -15.26 -6.58
CA GLY A 121 6.02 -14.63 -7.01
C GLY A 121 7.02 -14.35 -5.90
N VAL A 122 6.82 -14.93 -4.71
CA VAL A 122 7.81 -14.83 -3.62
C VAL A 122 8.99 -15.73 -3.91
N ASN A 123 10.20 -15.18 -3.85
CA ASN A 123 11.43 -15.97 -3.85
C ASN A 123 11.60 -16.63 -2.47
N ILE A 124 11.27 -17.93 -2.39
CA ILE A 124 11.30 -18.70 -1.14
C ILE A 124 12.72 -18.87 -0.60
N ASP A 125 13.71 -19.01 -1.49
CA ASP A 125 15.11 -19.26 -1.09
C ASP A 125 15.74 -18.05 -0.38
N GLU A 126 15.27 -16.84 -0.69
CA GLU A 126 15.78 -15.59 -0.12
C GLU A 126 14.87 -15.01 0.98
N LEU A 127 13.66 -15.53 1.17
CA LEU A 127 12.75 -15.03 2.19
C LEU A 127 13.24 -15.42 3.59
N LEU A 128 13.51 -14.41 4.43
CA LEU A 128 13.86 -14.66 5.83
C LEU A 128 12.61 -15.03 6.63
N LEU A 129 12.45 -16.32 6.94
CA LEU A 129 11.32 -16.82 7.75
C LEU A 129 11.72 -16.99 9.21
N SER A 130 10.86 -16.53 10.12
CA SER A 130 10.96 -16.81 11.56
C SER A 130 9.61 -17.29 12.09
N GLN A 131 9.63 -18.40 12.81
CA GLN A 131 8.47 -18.96 13.51
C GLN A 131 8.73 -18.88 15.02
N PRO A 132 8.32 -17.79 15.68
CA PRO A 132 8.68 -17.56 17.07
C PRO A 132 7.82 -18.38 18.05
N ASP A 133 8.42 -18.78 19.16
CA ASP A 133 7.79 -19.44 20.30
C ASP A 133 6.94 -18.49 21.14
N SER A 134 7.24 -17.17 21.13
CA SER A 134 6.48 -16.15 21.87
C SER A 134 6.38 -14.82 21.13
N GLY A 135 5.39 -14.02 21.52
CA GLY A 135 5.16 -12.69 20.98
C GLY A 135 6.36 -11.75 21.19
N GLU A 136 7.00 -11.79 22.36
CA GLU A 136 8.21 -11.01 22.63
C GLU A 136 9.35 -11.43 21.72
N GLN A 137 9.58 -12.74 21.56
CA GLN A 137 10.64 -13.26 20.70
C GLN A 137 10.42 -12.83 19.25
N GLY A 138 9.20 -12.96 18.73
CA GLY A 138 8.87 -12.51 17.37
C GLY A 138 9.12 -11.02 17.15
N LEU A 139 8.71 -10.17 18.09
CA LEU A 139 8.92 -8.73 18.02
C LEU A 139 10.40 -8.33 18.21
N GLU A 140 11.17 -9.07 19.00
CA GLU A 140 12.61 -8.87 19.13
C GLU A 140 13.38 -9.27 17.87
N ILE A 141 13.01 -10.38 17.23
CA ILE A 141 13.57 -10.80 15.95
C ILE A 141 13.29 -9.73 14.88
N ALA A 142 12.02 -9.30 14.76
CA ALA A 142 11.64 -8.20 13.87
C ALA A 142 12.47 -6.94 14.15
N GLY A 143 12.66 -6.58 15.43
CA GLY A 143 13.47 -5.44 15.83
C GLY A 143 14.93 -5.53 15.41
N LYS A 144 15.57 -6.68 15.63
CA LYS A 144 16.97 -6.91 15.21
C LYS A 144 17.14 -6.83 13.70
N LEU A 145 16.20 -7.40 12.95
CA LEU A 145 16.19 -7.33 11.49
C LEU A 145 16.05 -5.88 11.00
N ILE A 146 15.14 -5.11 11.57
CA ILE A 146 14.96 -3.69 11.24
C ILE A 146 16.21 -2.90 11.63
N ASP A 147 16.74 -3.09 12.84
CA ASP A 147 17.91 -2.37 13.35
C ASP A 147 19.18 -2.63 12.52
N SER A 148 19.27 -3.78 11.84
CA SER A 148 20.38 -4.09 10.93
C SER A 148 20.48 -3.12 9.74
N GLY A 149 19.35 -2.52 9.34
CA GLY A 149 19.25 -1.68 8.15
C GLY A 149 19.34 -2.43 6.82
N ALA A 150 19.43 -3.76 6.84
CA ALA A 150 19.53 -4.59 5.64
C ALA A 150 18.16 -5.05 5.11
N VAL A 151 17.10 -5.02 5.94
CA VAL A 151 15.77 -5.52 5.55
C VAL A 151 14.88 -4.36 5.10
N ASP A 152 14.31 -4.47 3.91
CA ASP A 152 13.41 -3.48 3.30
C ASP A 152 11.95 -3.68 3.71
N LEU A 153 11.54 -4.93 3.96
CA LEU A 153 10.18 -5.28 4.40
C LEU A 153 10.20 -6.33 5.52
N VAL A 154 9.44 -6.08 6.59
CA VAL A 154 9.12 -7.08 7.61
C VAL A 154 7.61 -7.25 7.67
N VAL A 155 7.13 -8.48 7.52
CA VAL A 155 5.73 -8.87 7.76
C VAL A 155 5.64 -9.61 9.09
N VAL A 156 4.65 -9.29 9.91
CA VAL A 156 4.31 -10.03 11.14
C VAL A 156 2.91 -10.59 11.00
N ASP A 157 2.80 -11.91 10.85
CA ASP A 157 1.54 -12.64 10.67
C ASP A 157 1.32 -13.62 11.84
N SER A 158 0.48 -13.32 12.82
CA SER A 158 -0.31 -12.10 13.00
C SER A 158 -0.18 -11.57 14.42
N VAL A 159 -0.59 -10.32 14.63
CA VAL A 159 -0.62 -9.69 15.95
C VAL A 159 -1.48 -10.48 16.94
N ALA A 160 -2.53 -11.14 16.46
CA ALA A 160 -3.39 -11.97 17.31
C ALA A 160 -2.63 -13.17 17.89
N ALA A 161 -1.68 -13.72 17.14
CA ALA A 161 -0.85 -14.86 17.51
C ALA A 161 0.44 -14.48 18.26
N LEU A 162 0.73 -13.18 18.45
CA LEU A 162 1.82 -12.74 19.32
C LEU A 162 1.41 -12.93 20.80
N VAL A 163 1.45 -14.17 21.27
CA VAL A 163 1.08 -14.53 22.64
C VAL A 163 2.27 -14.28 23.58
N PRO A 164 2.12 -13.50 24.66
CA PRO A 164 3.19 -13.26 25.61
C PRO A 164 3.68 -14.56 26.27
N ARG A 165 4.98 -14.66 26.54
CA ARG A 165 5.57 -15.86 27.15
C ARG A 165 4.91 -16.28 28.47
N ALA A 166 4.55 -15.32 29.32
CA ALA A 166 3.86 -15.63 30.58
C ALA A 166 2.47 -16.25 30.38
N GLU A 167 1.80 -15.97 29.25
CA GLU A 167 0.52 -16.59 28.91
C GLU A 167 0.70 -18.00 28.33
N ILE A 168 1.82 -18.26 27.63
CA ILE A 168 2.19 -19.59 27.13
C ILE A 168 2.61 -20.53 28.28
N ASP A 169 3.39 -20.01 29.23
CA ASP A 169 3.90 -20.77 30.37
C ASP A 169 2.83 -20.97 31.48
N GLY A 170 1.72 -20.23 31.42
CA GLY A 170 0.61 -20.29 32.37
C GLY A 170 -0.43 -21.36 32.04
N ASP A 171 -1.36 -21.61 32.96
CA ASP A 171 -2.43 -22.59 32.76
C ASP A 171 -3.62 -21.98 32.00
N ILE A 172 -4.34 -22.81 31.24
CA ILE A 172 -5.58 -22.37 30.56
C ILE A 172 -6.60 -21.93 31.62
N GLY A 173 -6.94 -20.64 31.61
CA GLY A 173 -7.84 -20.01 32.57
C GLY A 173 -7.16 -18.96 33.45
N ASP A 174 -5.82 -18.88 33.43
CA ASP A 174 -5.08 -17.84 34.12
C ASP A 174 -5.36 -16.45 33.55
N SER A 175 -5.49 -15.47 34.45
CA SER A 175 -5.88 -14.11 34.09
C SER A 175 -4.67 -13.25 33.70
N HIS A 176 -4.42 -13.13 32.40
CA HIS A 176 -3.34 -12.31 31.83
C HIS A 176 -3.87 -11.00 31.20
N VAL A 177 -4.65 -10.23 31.97
CA VAL A 177 -5.37 -9.06 31.43
C VAL A 177 -4.43 -8.00 30.86
N GLY A 178 -4.54 -7.78 29.55
CA GLY A 178 -3.88 -6.68 28.85
C GLY A 178 -2.37 -6.86 28.64
N LEU A 179 -1.82 -8.05 28.88
CA LEU A 179 -0.39 -8.32 28.73
C LEU A 179 0.08 -8.10 27.28
N GLN A 180 -0.64 -8.66 26.30
CA GLN A 180 -0.37 -8.45 24.88
C GLN A 180 -0.42 -6.96 24.48
N ALA A 181 -1.39 -6.20 25.00
CA ALA A 181 -1.51 -4.76 24.70
C ALA A 181 -0.33 -3.93 25.24
N ARG A 182 0.20 -4.30 26.42
CA ARG A 182 1.39 -3.67 27.01
C ARG A 182 2.64 -4.00 26.20
N MET A 183 2.83 -5.27 25.85
CA MET A 183 3.92 -5.75 24.99
C MET A 183 3.92 -4.99 23.65
N MET A 184 2.78 -4.95 22.96
CA MET A 184 2.65 -4.21 21.70
C MET A 184 2.95 -2.72 21.86
N SER A 185 2.52 -2.09 22.96
CA SER A 185 2.81 -0.67 23.23
C SER A 185 4.31 -0.40 23.41
N GLN A 186 5.03 -1.31 24.06
CA GLN A 186 6.47 -1.22 24.23
C GLN A 186 7.20 -1.46 22.90
N ALA A 187 6.80 -2.50 22.16
CA ALA A 187 7.37 -2.84 20.87
C ALA A 187 7.21 -1.69 19.87
N MET A 188 5.99 -1.14 19.71
CA MET A 188 5.75 -0.02 18.79
C MET A 188 6.60 1.20 19.13
N ARG A 189 6.80 1.49 20.43
CA ARG A 189 7.66 2.60 20.87
C ARG A 189 9.12 2.40 20.48
N LYS A 190 9.63 1.17 20.58
CA LYS A 190 11.02 0.82 20.22
C LYS A 190 11.20 0.79 18.70
N LEU A 191 10.32 0.07 17.99
CA LEU A 191 10.45 -0.21 16.56
C LEU A 191 10.23 1.04 15.70
N SER A 192 9.32 1.95 16.09
CA SER A 192 8.93 3.08 15.24
C SER A 192 10.10 4.01 14.88
N ALA A 193 11.08 4.17 15.77
CA ALA A 193 12.26 5.00 15.49
C ALA A 193 13.21 4.30 14.51
N SER A 194 13.50 3.02 14.75
CA SER A 194 14.34 2.20 13.89
C SER A 194 13.76 2.07 12.48
N ILE A 195 12.48 1.72 12.37
CA ILE A 195 11.72 1.65 11.11
C ILE A 195 11.90 2.93 10.28
N ASN A 196 11.74 4.11 10.91
CA ASN A 196 11.88 5.37 10.19
C ASN A 196 13.29 5.67 9.72
N LYS A 197 14.29 5.28 10.54
CA LYS A 197 15.71 5.47 10.26
C LYS A 197 16.18 4.57 9.13
N THR A 198 15.81 3.29 9.13
CA THR A 198 16.27 2.29 8.16
C THR A 198 15.44 2.24 6.89
N LYS A 199 14.31 2.94 6.85
CA LYS A 199 13.37 2.93 5.72
C LYS A 199 12.69 1.58 5.48
N THR A 200 12.83 0.63 6.41
CA THR A 200 12.09 -0.64 6.41
C THR A 200 10.59 -0.40 6.49
N ILE A 201 9.83 -1.12 5.68
CA ILE A 201 8.37 -1.19 5.77
C ILE A 201 8.03 -2.29 6.78
N ALA A 202 7.15 -2.00 7.75
CA ALA A 202 6.70 -3.00 8.72
C ALA A 202 5.21 -3.24 8.58
N ILE A 203 4.82 -4.38 8.02
CA ILE A 203 3.43 -4.81 7.87
C ILE A 203 3.05 -5.70 9.06
N PHE A 204 1.99 -5.32 9.76
CA PHE A 204 1.38 -6.16 10.80
C PHE A 204 0.03 -6.65 10.30
N ILE A 205 -0.10 -7.97 10.20
CA ILE A 205 -1.39 -8.61 9.91
C ILE A 205 -2.15 -8.75 11.21
N ASN A 206 -3.45 -8.48 11.17
CA ASN A 206 -4.29 -8.56 12.35
C ASN A 206 -5.66 -9.16 12.03
N GLN A 207 -6.26 -9.78 13.03
CA GLN A 207 -7.59 -10.35 12.92
C GLN A 207 -8.64 -9.38 13.48
N LEU A 208 -9.89 -9.58 13.09
CA LEU A 208 -11.01 -8.92 13.75
C LEU A 208 -11.45 -9.74 14.99
N ARG A 209 -11.87 -9.02 16.02
CA ARG A 209 -12.55 -9.52 17.21
C ARG A 209 -13.73 -8.61 17.50
N GLU A 210 -14.74 -9.13 18.19
CA GLU A 210 -15.87 -8.32 18.63
C GLU A 210 -15.68 -7.90 20.09
N LYS A 211 -15.95 -6.62 20.38
CA LYS A 211 -15.98 -6.13 21.74
C LYS A 211 -17.36 -6.38 22.35
N VAL A 212 -17.40 -7.30 23.32
CA VAL A 212 -18.62 -7.61 24.08
C VAL A 212 -19.17 -6.36 24.77
N GLY A 213 -20.49 -6.17 24.71
CA GLY A 213 -21.20 -5.09 25.41
C GLY A 213 -21.38 -3.79 24.61
N ILE A 214 -21.04 -3.77 23.31
CA ILE A 214 -21.40 -2.65 22.43
C ILE A 214 -22.82 -2.89 21.87
N MET A 215 -23.79 -2.07 22.30
CA MET A 215 -25.16 -2.10 21.78
C MET A 215 -25.41 -1.13 20.61
N PHE A 216 -24.49 -0.20 20.35
CA PHE A 216 -24.61 0.81 19.29
C PHE A 216 -23.25 1.11 18.65
N GLY A 217 -23.19 1.18 17.32
CA GLY A 217 -21.95 1.38 16.54
C GLY A 217 -21.30 0.06 16.07
N ASN A 218 -20.07 0.14 15.53
CA ASN A 218 -19.34 -1.03 15.07
C ASN A 218 -18.69 -1.77 16.27
N PRO A 219 -19.04 -3.04 16.56
CA PRO A 219 -18.44 -3.82 17.64
C PRO A 219 -17.03 -4.34 17.33
N GLU A 220 -16.58 -4.25 16.08
CA GLU A 220 -15.30 -4.80 15.64
C GLU A 220 -14.10 -4.03 16.21
N THR A 221 -13.11 -4.78 16.68
CA THR A 221 -11.82 -4.28 17.13
C THR A 221 -10.70 -5.22 16.65
N THR A 222 -9.45 -4.76 16.80
CA THR A 222 -8.27 -5.56 16.50
C THR A 222 -7.53 -5.90 17.81
N PRO A 223 -6.95 -7.11 17.94
CA PRO A 223 -6.04 -7.51 19.02
C PRO A 223 -4.79 -6.63 19.17
N GLY A 224 -4.06 -6.80 20.29
CA GLY A 224 -2.84 -6.03 20.56
C GLY A 224 -3.04 -4.61 21.12
N GLY A 225 -4.27 -4.29 21.55
CA GLY A 225 -4.60 -3.00 22.15
C GLY A 225 -4.69 -1.85 21.13
N ARG A 226 -4.38 -0.62 21.56
CA ARG A 226 -4.52 0.58 20.70
C ARG A 226 -3.23 1.05 20.06
N ALA A 227 -2.08 0.54 20.50
CA ALA A 227 -0.77 1.05 20.07
C ALA A 227 -0.60 0.99 18.56
N LEU A 228 -0.78 -0.18 17.95
CA LEU A 228 -0.64 -0.37 16.51
C LEU A 228 -1.53 0.60 15.71
N LYS A 229 -2.79 0.81 16.14
CA LYS A 229 -3.71 1.77 15.51
C LYS A 229 -3.16 3.19 15.46
N PHE A 230 -2.38 3.63 16.46
CA PHE A 230 -1.80 4.98 16.49
C PHE A 230 -0.50 5.08 15.68
N TYR A 231 0.38 4.09 15.83
CA TYR A 231 1.69 4.04 15.19
C TYR A 231 1.60 3.75 13.67
N ALA A 232 0.64 2.92 13.24
CA ALA A 232 0.39 2.65 11.83
C ALA A 232 0.16 3.96 11.06
N SER A 233 0.91 4.16 9.98
CA SER A 233 0.71 5.25 9.04
C SER A 233 -0.38 4.93 8.04
N VAL A 234 -0.49 3.66 7.66
CA VAL A 234 -1.55 3.13 6.80
C VAL A 234 -2.26 2.01 7.55
N ARG A 235 -3.59 1.97 7.46
CA ARG A 235 -4.39 0.83 7.93
C ARG A 235 -5.32 0.40 6.82
N LEU A 236 -5.31 -0.89 6.50
CA LEU A 236 -6.10 -1.52 5.46
C LEU A 236 -7.13 -2.46 6.08
N ASP A 237 -8.41 -2.25 5.76
CA ASP A 237 -9.51 -3.16 6.08
C ASP A 237 -9.79 -4.03 4.85
N VAL A 238 -9.41 -5.31 4.92
CA VAL A 238 -9.49 -6.27 3.83
C VAL A 238 -10.67 -7.19 4.05
N ARG A 239 -11.65 -7.15 3.14
CA ARG A 239 -12.87 -7.97 3.19
C ARG A 239 -13.16 -8.60 1.85
N GLY A 240 -13.19 -9.93 1.81
CA GLY A 240 -13.69 -10.65 0.66
C GLY A 240 -15.14 -11.03 0.86
N ASN A 241 -16.01 -10.71 -0.10
CA ASN A 241 -17.45 -10.93 0.02
C ASN A 241 -18.05 -11.79 -1.11
N THR A 242 -17.49 -11.75 -2.32
CA THR A 242 -18.10 -12.40 -3.50
C THR A 242 -17.20 -13.50 -4.02
N GLN A 243 -17.73 -14.71 -4.20
CA GLN A 243 -16.99 -15.81 -4.85
C GLN A 243 -16.98 -15.62 -6.36
N ILE A 244 -15.83 -15.83 -6.98
CA ILE A 244 -15.67 -15.83 -8.43
C ILE A 244 -15.86 -17.27 -8.92
N LYS A 245 -16.83 -17.47 -9.81
CA LYS A 245 -17.09 -18.76 -10.47
C LYS A 245 -16.23 -18.91 -11.71
N GLY A 246 -15.73 -20.11 -11.97
CA GLY A 246 -14.98 -20.40 -13.19
C GLY A 246 -15.85 -20.29 -14.45
N THR A 247 -15.21 -20.36 -15.62
CA THR A 247 -15.89 -20.46 -16.91
C THR A 247 -15.64 -21.83 -17.55
N GLY A 248 -16.42 -22.20 -18.57
CA GLY A 248 -16.28 -23.47 -19.27
C GLY A 248 -16.41 -24.68 -18.34
N ASP A 249 -15.39 -25.54 -18.33
CA ASP A 249 -15.33 -26.77 -17.53
C ASP A 249 -15.25 -26.51 -16.02
N LYS A 250 -14.91 -25.29 -15.60
CA LYS A 250 -14.82 -24.88 -14.18
C LYS A 250 -16.05 -24.10 -13.69
N LYS A 251 -17.16 -24.07 -14.44
CA LYS A 251 -18.35 -23.26 -14.13
C LYS A 251 -18.93 -23.46 -12.73
N ASP A 252 -18.84 -24.68 -12.19
CA ASP A 252 -19.38 -25.04 -10.89
C ASP A 252 -18.36 -24.81 -9.74
N GLN A 253 -17.09 -24.59 -10.09
CA GLN A 253 -16.00 -24.39 -9.14
C GLN A 253 -15.81 -22.92 -8.77
N ASN A 254 -15.47 -22.67 -7.52
CA ASN A 254 -15.02 -21.36 -7.06
C ASN A 254 -13.54 -21.22 -7.39
N VAL A 255 -13.20 -20.27 -8.25
CA VAL A 255 -11.82 -20.06 -8.73
C VAL A 255 -11.12 -18.88 -8.07
N GLY A 256 -11.87 -18.05 -7.35
CA GLY A 256 -11.32 -16.91 -6.64
C GLY A 256 -12.37 -16.17 -5.81
N LYS A 257 -12.01 -14.97 -5.37
CA LYS A 257 -12.83 -14.11 -4.52
C LYS A 257 -12.60 -12.63 -4.81
N GLU A 258 -13.67 -11.89 -5.02
CA GLU A 258 -13.61 -10.44 -5.04
C GLU A 258 -13.37 -9.92 -3.62
N THR A 259 -12.35 -9.08 -3.51
CA THR A 259 -11.85 -8.56 -2.24
C THR A 259 -11.81 -7.04 -2.30
N LYS A 260 -12.46 -6.43 -1.32
CA LYS A 260 -12.45 -4.99 -1.09
C LYS A 260 -11.39 -4.66 -0.05
N ILE A 261 -10.48 -3.76 -0.41
CA ILE A 261 -9.42 -3.25 0.46
C ILE A 261 -9.68 -1.77 0.70
N LYS A 262 -10.06 -1.40 1.93
CA LYS A 262 -10.35 -0.01 2.30
C LYS A 262 -9.19 0.60 3.09
N VAL A 263 -8.72 1.76 2.66
CA VAL A 263 -7.67 2.52 3.35
C VAL A 263 -8.30 3.31 4.51
N VAL A 264 -8.53 2.68 5.66
CA VAL A 264 -9.21 3.31 6.80
C VAL A 264 -8.35 4.35 7.54
N LYS A 265 -7.04 4.34 7.32
CA LYS A 265 -6.11 5.36 7.81
C LYS A 265 -5.00 5.54 6.80
N ASN A 266 -4.64 6.79 6.52
CA ASN A 266 -3.52 7.16 5.69
C ASN A 266 -2.90 8.46 6.21
N LYS A 267 -1.60 8.44 6.51
CA LYS A 267 -0.83 9.62 6.96
C LYS A 267 0.05 10.22 5.86
N VAL A 268 0.04 9.64 4.65
CA VAL A 268 0.89 10.06 3.54
C VAL A 268 0.08 10.59 2.35
N ALA A 269 -1.18 10.18 2.23
CA ALA A 269 -2.16 10.70 1.27
C ALA A 269 -3.57 10.71 1.90
N PRO A 270 -4.61 11.20 1.19
CA PRO A 270 -5.98 11.17 1.68
C PRO A 270 -6.46 9.74 2.02
N PRO A 271 -7.09 9.53 3.19
CA PRO A 271 -7.65 8.23 3.57
C PRO A 271 -9.02 7.95 2.90
N PHE A 272 -9.55 6.76 3.18
CA PHE A 272 -10.90 6.27 2.85
C PHE A 272 -11.17 5.90 1.39
N LYS A 273 -10.16 5.95 0.54
CA LYS A 273 -10.19 5.30 -0.78
C LYS A 273 -10.33 3.78 -0.62
N GLU A 274 -10.89 3.16 -1.65
CA GLU A 274 -11.19 1.73 -1.70
C GLU A 274 -10.59 1.15 -2.98
N ALA A 275 -9.97 -0.03 -2.86
CA ALA A 275 -9.50 -0.83 -3.98
C ALA A 275 -10.35 -2.10 -4.05
N PHE A 276 -10.74 -2.48 -5.26
CA PHE A 276 -11.47 -3.71 -5.54
C PHE A 276 -10.58 -4.61 -6.37
N VAL A 277 -10.21 -5.75 -5.80
CA VAL A 277 -9.26 -6.69 -6.41
C VAL A 277 -9.89 -8.08 -6.50
N GLU A 278 -9.48 -8.84 -7.50
CA GLU A 278 -9.84 -10.25 -7.63
C GLU A 278 -8.67 -11.09 -7.10
N ILE A 279 -8.90 -11.89 -6.04
CA ILE A 279 -7.92 -12.85 -5.54
C ILE A 279 -8.26 -14.22 -6.12
N MET A 280 -7.45 -14.68 -7.06
CA MET A 280 -7.56 -15.98 -7.72
C MET A 280 -6.82 -17.04 -6.89
N TYR A 281 -7.45 -18.19 -6.68
CA TYR A 281 -6.86 -19.25 -5.86
C TYR A 281 -5.65 -19.86 -6.56
N GLY A 282 -4.51 -19.88 -5.87
CA GLY A 282 -3.23 -20.36 -6.41
C GLY A 282 -2.46 -19.35 -7.26
N GLU A 283 -3.03 -18.18 -7.58
CA GLU A 283 -2.38 -17.15 -8.42
C GLU A 283 -2.23 -15.81 -7.67
N GLY A 284 -3.09 -15.53 -6.68
CA GLY A 284 -3.06 -14.28 -5.93
C GLY A 284 -3.89 -13.18 -6.59
N ILE A 285 -3.46 -11.92 -6.47
CA ILE A 285 -4.19 -10.78 -7.01
C ILE A 285 -4.06 -10.77 -8.55
N SER A 286 -5.19 -10.74 -9.26
CA SER A 286 -5.21 -10.68 -10.72
C SER A 286 -4.85 -9.28 -11.23
N GLN A 287 -3.59 -9.10 -11.62
CA GLN A 287 -3.09 -7.82 -12.16
C GLN A 287 -3.78 -7.45 -13.48
N THR A 288 -4.00 -8.41 -14.37
CA THR A 288 -4.74 -8.21 -15.63
C THR A 288 -6.20 -7.87 -15.36
N GLY A 289 -6.83 -8.49 -14.35
CA GLY A 289 -8.20 -8.16 -13.97
C GLY A 289 -8.35 -6.74 -13.43
N GLU A 290 -7.41 -6.29 -12.59
CA GLU A 290 -7.35 -4.91 -12.12
C GLU A 290 -7.16 -3.93 -13.28
N LEU A 291 -6.19 -4.20 -14.15
CA LEU A 291 -5.85 -3.30 -15.24
C LEU A 291 -7.01 -3.15 -16.24
N VAL A 292 -7.63 -4.26 -16.67
CA VAL A 292 -8.80 -4.21 -17.57
C VAL A 292 -9.90 -3.35 -16.98
N LYS A 293 -10.20 -3.52 -15.69
CA LYS A 293 -11.27 -2.78 -15.02
C LYS A 293 -10.96 -1.30 -14.95
N ILE A 294 -9.79 -0.94 -14.45
CA ILE A 294 -9.38 0.46 -14.26
C ILE A 294 -9.26 1.17 -15.61
N ALA A 295 -8.60 0.54 -16.59
CA ALA A 295 -8.44 1.11 -17.92
C ALA A 295 -9.78 1.25 -18.66
N SER A 296 -10.74 0.35 -18.43
CA SER A 296 -12.10 0.50 -18.97
C SER A 296 -12.86 1.66 -18.32
N ASP A 297 -12.72 1.82 -17.00
CA ASP A 297 -13.36 2.92 -16.26
C ASP A 297 -12.79 4.30 -16.67
N LEU A 298 -11.51 4.35 -17.07
CA LEU A 298 -10.85 5.55 -17.62
C LEU A 298 -11.11 5.78 -19.11
N GLY A 299 -11.74 4.83 -19.82
CA GLY A 299 -11.94 4.91 -21.27
C GLY A 299 -10.68 4.65 -22.11
N ILE A 300 -9.59 4.18 -21.51
CA ILE A 300 -8.37 3.74 -22.22
C ILE A 300 -8.67 2.45 -22.99
N ILE A 301 -9.37 1.50 -22.35
CA ILE A 301 -9.95 0.34 -23.02
C ILE A 301 -11.40 0.65 -23.35
N GLN A 302 -11.75 0.58 -24.63
CA GLN A 302 -13.09 0.85 -25.11
C GLN A 302 -13.98 -0.37 -24.96
N LYS A 303 -15.18 -0.18 -24.39
CA LYS A 303 -16.17 -1.24 -24.18
C LYS A 303 -17.41 -1.03 -25.04
N ALA A 304 -17.58 -1.87 -26.06
CA ALA A 304 -18.76 -1.90 -26.93
C ALA A 304 -19.61 -3.15 -26.65
N GLY A 305 -20.58 -3.02 -25.76
CA GLY A 305 -21.39 -4.16 -25.29
C GLY A 305 -20.54 -5.18 -24.52
N ALA A 306 -20.35 -6.36 -25.11
CA ALA A 306 -19.50 -7.42 -24.56
C ALA A 306 -18.05 -7.37 -25.09
N TRP A 307 -17.75 -6.52 -26.08
CA TRP A 307 -16.42 -6.44 -26.68
C TRP A 307 -15.55 -5.38 -26.00
N PHE A 308 -14.30 -5.74 -25.75
CA PHE A 308 -13.24 -4.84 -25.30
C PHE A 308 -12.29 -4.59 -26.48
N SER A 309 -11.90 -3.33 -26.65
CA SER A 309 -10.97 -2.88 -27.69
C SER A 309 -9.93 -1.93 -27.14
N TYR A 310 -8.73 -1.97 -27.67
CA TYR A 310 -7.64 -1.05 -27.37
C TYR A 310 -7.05 -0.52 -28.69
N ASN A 311 -6.87 0.79 -28.81
CA ASN A 311 -6.40 1.46 -30.04
C ASN A 311 -7.13 1.02 -31.33
N GLY A 312 -8.44 0.75 -31.23
CA GLY A 312 -9.27 0.28 -32.35
C GLY A 312 -9.22 -1.23 -32.61
N GLU A 313 -8.26 -1.96 -32.05
CA GLU A 313 -8.17 -3.41 -32.16
C GLU A 313 -9.01 -4.13 -31.09
N LYS A 314 -9.65 -5.24 -31.46
CA LYS A 314 -10.46 -6.03 -30.52
C LYS A 314 -9.57 -6.94 -29.68
N ILE A 315 -9.49 -6.68 -28.39
CA ILE A 315 -8.67 -7.45 -27.45
C ILE A 315 -9.42 -8.64 -26.83
N GLY A 316 -10.77 -8.63 -26.83
CA GLY A 316 -11.53 -9.80 -26.38
C GLY A 316 -13.04 -9.58 -26.25
N GLN A 317 -13.79 -10.68 -26.30
CA GLN A 317 -15.21 -10.71 -25.98
C GLN A 317 -15.40 -11.18 -24.53
N GLY A 318 -15.84 -10.28 -23.64
CA GLY A 318 -15.96 -10.52 -22.20
C GLY A 318 -14.65 -10.27 -21.46
N SER A 319 -14.77 -10.02 -20.14
CA SER A 319 -13.64 -9.66 -19.28
C SER A 319 -12.55 -10.75 -19.24
N GLU A 320 -12.94 -12.02 -19.21
CA GLU A 320 -11.98 -13.14 -19.12
C GLU A 320 -11.09 -13.25 -20.37
N ASN A 321 -11.64 -13.02 -21.56
CA ASN A 321 -10.85 -13.05 -22.79
C ASN A 321 -9.92 -11.82 -22.88
N ALA A 322 -10.36 -10.65 -22.41
CA ALA A 322 -9.49 -9.47 -22.34
C ALA A 322 -8.34 -9.66 -21.35
N LYS A 323 -8.61 -10.25 -20.17
CA LYS A 323 -7.56 -10.62 -19.18
C LYS A 323 -6.53 -11.56 -19.79
N LYS A 324 -7.00 -12.59 -20.52
CA LYS A 324 -6.13 -13.55 -21.20
C LYS A 324 -5.27 -12.88 -22.27
N TYR A 325 -5.87 -12.02 -23.09
CA TYR A 325 -5.13 -11.29 -24.12
C TYR A 325 -3.99 -10.46 -23.53
N LEU A 326 -4.23 -9.72 -22.45
CA LEU A 326 -3.18 -8.94 -21.77
C LEU A 326 -2.13 -9.83 -21.10
N ALA A 327 -2.49 -11.01 -20.61
CA ALA A 327 -1.52 -11.97 -20.10
C ALA A 327 -0.62 -12.54 -21.21
N ASP A 328 -1.17 -12.71 -22.42
CA ASP A 328 -0.44 -13.22 -23.58
C ASP A 328 0.39 -12.14 -24.31
N HIS A 329 0.13 -10.84 -24.05
CA HIS A 329 0.80 -9.68 -24.67
C HIS A 329 1.33 -8.70 -23.60
N PRO A 330 2.47 -9.02 -22.94
CA PRO A 330 3.03 -8.19 -21.87
C PRO A 330 3.35 -6.75 -22.28
N GLU A 331 3.72 -6.53 -23.54
CA GLU A 331 4.01 -5.20 -24.08
C GLU A 331 2.78 -4.29 -24.06
N ILE A 332 1.60 -4.82 -24.39
CA ILE A 332 0.33 -4.07 -24.33
C ILE A 332 -0.10 -3.87 -22.88
N PHE A 333 0.13 -4.86 -22.02
CA PHE A 333 -0.11 -4.72 -20.59
C PHE A 333 0.71 -3.57 -19.99
N GLU A 334 2.01 -3.51 -20.28
CA GLU A 334 2.90 -2.45 -19.79
C GLU A 334 2.52 -1.07 -20.32
N GLU A 335 2.16 -0.95 -21.61
CA GLU A 335 1.68 0.31 -22.19
C GLU A 335 0.42 0.82 -21.48
N ILE A 336 -0.58 -0.04 -21.27
CA ILE A 336 -1.83 0.34 -20.61
C ILE A 336 -1.58 0.64 -19.12
N ASP A 337 -0.76 -0.15 -18.43
CA ASP A 337 -0.37 0.10 -17.04
C ASP A 337 0.33 1.46 -16.89
N HIS A 338 1.22 1.81 -17.82
CA HIS A 338 1.88 3.10 -17.86
C HIS A 338 0.87 4.25 -17.98
N LYS A 339 -0.01 4.21 -18.99
CA LYS A 339 -1.05 5.22 -19.21
C LYS A 339 -1.97 5.40 -17.99
N VAL A 340 -2.33 4.30 -17.32
CA VAL A 340 -3.12 4.34 -16.08
C VAL A 340 -2.34 5.00 -14.94
N ARG A 341 -1.05 4.66 -14.76
CA ARG A 341 -0.20 5.23 -13.70
C ARG A 341 0.07 6.71 -13.91
N VAL A 342 0.29 7.15 -15.14
CA VAL A 342 0.44 8.57 -15.50
C VAL A 342 -0.84 9.34 -15.19
N HIS A 343 -2.01 8.82 -15.60
CA HIS A 343 -3.31 9.44 -15.32
C HIS A 343 -3.55 9.67 -13.81
N TYR A 344 -3.16 8.72 -12.97
CA TYR A 344 -3.27 8.84 -11.51
C TYR A 344 -2.11 9.59 -10.83
N GLY A 345 -1.15 10.10 -11.61
CA GLY A 345 0.02 10.84 -11.12
C GLY A 345 0.98 9.99 -10.27
N LEU A 346 1.01 8.67 -10.52
CA LEU A 346 1.90 7.73 -9.86
C LEU A 346 3.31 7.74 -10.45
N ILE A 347 3.41 8.02 -11.76
CA ILE A 347 4.64 8.18 -12.53
C ILE A 347 4.60 9.55 -13.20
N GLU A 348 5.77 10.17 -13.44
CA GLU A 348 5.85 11.41 -14.21
C GLU A 348 5.70 11.08 -15.71
N PRO A 349 4.94 11.87 -16.49
CA PRO A 349 4.78 11.62 -17.92
C PRO A 349 6.13 11.74 -18.63
N ASP A 350 6.39 10.80 -19.55
CA ASP A 350 7.57 10.85 -20.42
C ASP A 350 7.30 11.75 -21.63
N GLU A 351 8.34 12.06 -22.43
CA GLU A 351 8.20 12.94 -23.59
C GLU A 351 7.10 12.47 -24.56
N GLU A 352 6.93 11.16 -24.74
CA GLU A 352 5.89 10.57 -25.61
C GLU A 352 4.46 10.82 -25.09
N ASP A 353 4.23 10.76 -23.78
CA ASP A 353 2.90 11.04 -23.18
C ASP A 353 2.49 12.50 -23.41
N ILE A 354 3.46 13.42 -23.34
CA ILE A 354 3.25 14.87 -23.55
C ILE A 354 2.86 15.14 -25.01
N VAL A 355 3.39 14.37 -25.97
CA VAL A 355 3.02 14.49 -27.39
C VAL A 355 1.63 13.90 -27.65
N GLU A 356 1.28 12.75 -27.04
CA GLU A 356 -0.08 12.18 -27.16
C GLU A 356 -1.14 13.11 -26.55
N GLU A 357 -0.92 13.68 -25.36
CA GLU A 357 -1.85 14.63 -24.74
C GLU A 357 -2.07 15.89 -25.61
N ALA A 358 -1.00 16.41 -26.21
CA ALA A 358 -1.08 17.56 -27.11
C ALA A 358 -1.87 17.24 -28.41
N GLN A 359 -1.73 16.03 -28.97
CA GLN A 359 -2.48 15.61 -30.15
C GLN A 359 -3.97 15.37 -29.85
N VAL A 360 -4.30 14.87 -28.66
CA VAL A 360 -5.69 14.69 -28.21
C VAL A 360 -6.36 16.04 -27.96
N GLU A 361 -5.67 17.01 -27.37
CA GLU A 361 -6.18 18.39 -27.24
C GLU A 361 -6.41 19.03 -28.62
N GLU A 362 -5.44 18.96 -29.55
CA GLU A 362 -5.60 19.51 -30.90
C GLU A 362 -6.77 18.89 -31.69
N THR A 363 -6.92 17.56 -31.64
CA THR A 363 -8.05 16.87 -32.32
C THR A 363 -9.40 17.16 -31.67
N SER A 364 -9.44 17.37 -30.35
CA SER A 364 -10.67 17.76 -29.65
C SER A 364 -11.11 19.18 -29.98
N ASP A 365 -10.17 20.12 -30.11
CA ASP A 365 -10.45 21.50 -30.53
C ASP A 365 -10.87 21.57 -32.01
N GLU A 366 -10.29 20.73 -32.88
CA GLU A 366 -10.66 20.64 -34.30
C GLU A 366 -12.11 20.11 -34.49
N LEU A 367 -12.51 19.11 -33.69
CA LEU A 367 -13.89 18.57 -33.67
C LEU A 367 -14.92 19.59 -33.14
N VAL A 368 -14.54 20.45 -32.20
CA VAL A 368 -15.41 21.52 -31.66
C VAL A 368 -15.60 22.63 -32.70
N LEU A 369 -14.56 23.00 -33.45
CA LEU A 369 -14.63 23.97 -34.54
C LEU A 369 -15.51 23.52 -35.71
N ASP A 370 -15.49 22.22 -36.05
CA ASP A 370 -16.34 21.68 -37.13
C ASP A 370 -17.84 21.65 -36.75
N LEU A 371 -18.18 21.40 -35.48
CA LEU A 371 -19.57 21.40 -34.99
C LEU A 371 -20.22 22.79 -35.01
N ASP A 372 -19.46 23.86 -34.73
CA ASP A 372 -19.95 25.24 -34.79
C ASP A 372 -20.12 25.77 -36.22
N SER A 373 -19.43 25.19 -37.20
CA SER A 373 -19.49 25.63 -38.60
C SER A 373 -20.67 25.06 -39.41
N THR A 374 -21.41 24.09 -38.86
CA THR A 374 -22.44 23.33 -39.60
C THR A 374 -23.89 23.77 -39.29
N ILE A 375 -24.10 24.85 -38.51
CA ILE A 375 -25.45 25.40 -38.25
C ILE A 375 -25.66 26.66 -39.09
N GLU A 376 -25.82 26.49 -40.40
CA GLU A 376 -26.53 27.47 -41.24
C GLU A 376 -28.00 27.04 -41.31
N ILE A 377 -28.84 27.76 -40.58
CA ILE A 377 -30.30 27.60 -40.59
C ILE A 377 -30.81 28.36 -41.82
N GLU A 378 -31.28 27.65 -42.85
CA GLU A 378 -32.08 28.26 -43.93
C GLU A 378 -33.44 28.72 -43.36
N GLU A 379 -33.79 29.99 -43.60
CA GLU A 379 -35.04 30.67 -43.21
C GLU A 379 -36.30 30.11 -43.89
#